data_AF-A0A5M6DPU1-F1
#
_entry.id   AF-A0A5M6DPU1-F1
#
_cell.length_a   1.000
_cell.length_b   1.000
_cell.length_c   1.000
_cell.angle_alpha   90.00
_cell.angle_beta   90.00
_cell.angle_gamma   90.00
#
_symmetry.space_group_name_H-M   'P 1'
#
loop_
_entity.id
_entity.type
_entity.pdbx_description
1 polymer ?
#
loop_
_entity_poly.entity_id
_entity_poly.type
_entity_poly.pdbx_seq_one_letter_code
_entity_poly.pdbx_strand_id
1 'polypeptide(L)'
;MNNNPSQNIKKSNLDKFKEFFHAIRIIYDARKLINEGKYYHITTIYGQLRALITDKTKERSKELKPLFEIASLLGEELKIYYMPNTINEDLPPSLTEGIMLHVSSLPISIEKQLSKQEEILLEDYLNIEIINFKGRSIKAFELINALSDKYGGSHYDTKVPDYLMELFYFGIGGQRVLDNLIIQIADLFLSIGLNLVKKLTDFEIYLAIFPEEFTTQENYFLDYFLENENSRIIIYSHQGKLKLHFVDLIGRPVNLEVKKIINPKNLYLINISHRITFDLRSEIRLNLDGINLLDFSLNEPLLMHNEISSYQSYLNRSKEKEKQEFEFGLAEMMMYGKILDDLEKVKLLNYFSQKSHEKLIWFNKNSFGYSPAGTSDIKMEGNVEQRDYKNKN
;
A
#
# COMPACT_ATOMS: atom_id res chain seq x y z
N MET A 1 12.85 -7.31 43.73
CA MET A 1 11.97 -7.10 42.56
C MET A 1 12.43 -5.80 41.90
N ASN A 2 13.13 -5.89 40.78
CA ASN A 2 13.57 -4.72 40.03
C ASN A 2 12.38 -4.19 39.22
N ASN A 3 11.84 -3.06 39.65
CA ASN A 3 10.94 -2.26 38.84
C ASN A 3 11.76 -1.63 37.70
N ASN A 4 11.85 -2.31 36.56
CA ASN A 4 12.27 -1.66 35.33
C ASN A 4 11.19 -0.61 34.98
N PRO A 5 11.53 0.68 34.87
CA PRO A 5 10.59 1.66 34.37
C PRO A 5 10.23 1.29 32.93
N SER A 6 8.96 0.94 32.71
CA SER A 6 8.41 0.71 31.37
C SER A 6 8.50 2.02 30.60
N GLN A 7 9.47 2.14 29.70
CA GLN A 7 9.52 3.25 28.76
C GLN A 7 8.38 3.09 27.75
N ASN A 8 7.55 4.13 27.65
CA ASN A 8 6.46 4.19 26.67
C ASN A 8 7.08 4.53 25.30
N ILE A 9 7.42 3.51 24.51
CA ILE A 9 7.98 3.69 23.16
C ILE A 9 6.81 4.03 22.24
N LYS A 10 6.75 5.27 21.74
CA LYS A 10 5.82 5.64 20.66
C LYS A 10 6.29 5.00 19.35
N LYS A 11 5.45 4.16 18.75
CA LYS A 11 5.71 3.56 17.43
C LYS A 11 5.82 4.64 16.35
N SER A 12 6.75 4.46 15.40
CA SER A 12 6.87 5.34 14.23
C SER A 12 5.65 5.19 13.30
N ASN A 13 5.43 6.17 12.41
CA ASN A 13 4.36 6.06 11.42
C ASN A 13 4.60 4.87 10.46
N LEU A 14 5.86 4.60 10.09
CA LEU A 14 6.22 3.46 9.24
C LEU A 14 5.93 2.13 9.92
N ASP A 15 6.17 1.99 11.22
CA ASP A 15 5.83 0.75 11.95
C ASP A 15 4.31 0.53 12.01
N LYS A 16 3.53 1.60 12.19
CA LYS A 16 2.07 1.52 12.12
C LYS A 16 1.59 1.09 10.74
N PHE A 17 2.21 1.59 9.67
CA PHE A 17 1.91 1.15 8.30
C PHE A 17 2.29 -0.32 8.06
N LYS A 18 3.43 -0.80 8.58
CA LYS A 18 3.80 -2.23 8.51
C LYS A 18 2.76 -3.11 9.19
N GLU A 19 2.33 -2.74 10.40
CA GLU A 19 1.28 -3.47 11.15
C GLU A 19 -0.05 -3.47 10.41
N PHE A 20 -0.45 -2.32 9.87
CA PHE A 20 -1.64 -2.19 9.05
C PHE A 20 -1.58 -3.11 7.81
N PHE A 21 -0.47 -3.06 7.07
CA PHE A 21 -0.25 -3.90 5.90
C PHE A 21 -0.32 -5.39 6.22
N HIS A 22 0.27 -5.83 7.34
CA HIS A 22 0.16 -7.20 7.81
C HIS A 22 -1.28 -7.59 8.13
N ALA A 23 -2.05 -6.73 8.79
CA ALA A 23 -3.45 -6.98 9.09
C ALA A 23 -4.29 -7.15 7.81
N ILE A 24 -4.09 -6.30 6.80
CA ILE A 24 -4.75 -6.41 5.49
C ILE A 24 -4.41 -7.74 4.80
N ARG A 25 -3.14 -8.14 4.81
CA ARG A 25 -2.71 -9.45 4.26
C ARG A 25 -3.36 -10.62 5.00
N ILE A 26 -3.44 -10.58 6.32
CA ILE A 26 -4.07 -11.64 7.10
C ILE A 26 -5.56 -11.78 6.74
N ILE A 27 -6.28 -10.66 6.58
CA ILE A 27 -7.68 -10.67 6.15
C ILE A 27 -7.79 -11.29 4.75
N TYR A 28 -6.93 -10.89 3.83
CA TYR A 28 -6.90 -11.44 2.46
C TYR A 28 -6.66 -12.96 2.44
N ASP A 29 -5.64 -13.43 3.16
CA ASP A 29 -5.28 -14.84 3.21
C ASP A 29 -6.41 -15.67 3.84
N ALA A 30 -6.98 -15.18 4.95
CA ALA A 30 -8.14 -15.82 5.59
C ALA A 30 -9.35 -15.88 4.66
N ARG A 31 -9.61 -14.79 3.90
CA ARG A 31 -10.71 -14.72 2.93
C ARG A 31 -10.54 -15.74 1.80
N LYS A 32 -9.31 -15.88 1.29
CA LYS A 32 -8.97 -16.89 0.28
C LYS A 32 -9.20 -18.31 0.81
N LEU A 33 -8.74 -18.61 2.03
CA LEU A 33 -8.92 -19.91 2.67
C LEU A 33 -10.40 -20.24 2.92
N ILE A 34 -11.23 -19.25 3.28
CA ILE A 34 -12.68 -19.43 3.40
C ILE A 34 -13.31 -19.78 2.04
N ASN A 35 -12.90 -19.12 0.95
CA ASN A 35 -13.35 -19.47 -0.41
C ASN A 35 -12.96 -20.90 -0.82
N GLU A 36 -11.85 -21.42 -0.29
CA GLU A 36 -11.43 -22.82 -0.45
C GLU A 36 -12.19 -23.81 0.46
N GLY A 37 -13.19 -23.35 1.23
CA GLY A 37 -13.98 -24.16 2.15
C GLY A 37 -13.39 -24.32 3.55
N LYS A 38 -12.26 -23.68 3.86
CA LYS A 38 -11.62 -23.71 5.20
C LYS A 38 -12.22 -22.65 6.12
N TYR A 39 -13.51 -22.78 6.40
CA TYR A 39 -14.30 -21.77 7.14
C TYR A 39 -13.82 -21.47 8.56
N TYR A 40 -13.02 -22.33 9.18
CA TYR A 40 -12.46 -22.09 10.52
C TYR A 40 -11.57 -20.84 10.60
N HIS A 41 -11.09 -20.32 9.45
CA HIS A 41 -10.36 -19.05 9.35
C HIS A 41 -11.22 -17.79 9.50
N ILE A 42 -12.56 -17.89 9.55
CA ILE A 42 -13.44 -16.74 9.81
C ILE A 42 -13.13 -16.06 11.16
N THR A 43 -12.67 -16.84 12.13
CA THR A 43 -12.21 -16.37 13.44
C THR A 43 -11.06 -15.38 13.34
N THR A 44 -10.15 -15.61 12.38
CA THR A 44 -9.04 -14.70 12.08
C THR A 44 -9.56 -13.37 11.56
N ILE A 45 -10.57 -13.37 10.70
CA ILE A 45 -11.21 -12.15 10.20
C ILE A 45 -11.84 -11.36 11.36
N TYR A 46 -12.55 -12.02 12.28
CA TYR A 46 -13.11 -11.35 13.46
C TYR A 46 -12.05 -10.63 14.30
N GLY A 47 -10.91 -11.29 14.54
CA GLY A 47 -9.79 -10.71 15.27
C GLY A 47 -9.22 -9.47 14.58
N GLN A 48 -8.93 -9.58 13.28
CA GLN A 48 -8.31 -8.49 12.53
C GLN A 48 -9.25 -7.29 12.34
N LEU A 49 -10.53 -7.52 12.05
CA LEU A 49 -11.52 -6.43 11.94
C LEU A 49 -11.60 -5.64 13.25
N ARG A 50 -11.68 -6.33 14.40
CA ARG A 50 -11.67 -5.64 15.69
C ARG A 50 -10.40 -4.81 15.88
N ALA A 51 -9.23 -5.40 15.65
CA ALA A 51 -7.95 -4.73 15.84
C ALA A 51 -7.84 -3.46 14.98
N LEU A 52 -8.37 -3.49 13.77
CA LEU A 52 -8.32 -2.36 12.83
C LEU A 52 -9.38 -1.28 13.10
N ILE A 53 -10.55 -1.66 13.61
CA ILE A 53 -11.77 -0.83 13.52
C ILE A 53 -12.42 -0.53 14.87
N THR A 54 -12.27 -1.41 15.87
CA THR A 54 -13.05 -1.35 17.11
C THR A 54 -12.24 -1.65 18.36
N ASP A 55 -10.91 -1.52 18.31
CA ASP A 55 -10.05 -1.81 19.45
C ASP A 55 -10.41 -0.98 20.69
N LYS A 56 -11.10 -1.61 21.63
CA LYS A 56 -11.58 -1.03 22.89
C LYS A 56 -10.44 -0.55 23.80
N THR A 57 -9.21 -1.07 23.62
CA THR A 57 -8.06 -0.59 24.41
C THR A 57 -7.71 0.84 24.02
N LYS A 58 -7.84 1.17 22.74
CA LYS A 58 -7.65 2.51 22.19
C LYS A 58 -8.80 3.47 22.47
N GLU A 59 -10.03 2.96 22.61
CA GLU A 59 -11.17 3.77 23.09
C GLU A 59 -10.92 4.31 24.51
N ARG A 60 -10.28 3.50 25.38
CA ARG A 60 -9.93 3.92 26.75
C ARG A 60 -8.80 4.95 26.78
N SER A 61 -7.90 4.94 25.78
CA SER A 61 -6.81 5.91 25.64
C SER A 61 -7.12 7.08 24.69
N LYS A 62 -8.32 7.14 24.11
CA LYS A 62 -8.72 8.12 23.06
C LYS A 62 -7.78 8.12 21.84
N GLU A 63 -7.17 6.98 21.54
CA GLU A 63 -6.32 6.83 20.36
C GLU A 63 -7.15 6.46 19.12
N LEU A 64 -6.73 6.95 17.96
CA LEU A 64 -7.33 6.55 16.69
C LEU A 64 -7.07 5.06 16.43
N LYS A 65 -8.10 4.37 15.93
CA LYS A 65 -7.95 2.96 15.52
C LYS A 65 -7.06 2.88 14.27
N PRO A 66 -6.29 1.80 14.07
CA PRO A 66 -5.25 1.74 13.04
C PRO A 66 -5.70 2.17 11.64
N LEU A 67 -6.89 1.76 11.19
CA LEU A 67 -7.40 2.14 9.88
C LEU A 67 -7.59 3.66 9.74
N PHE A 68 -8.27 4.28 10.71
CA PHE A 68 -8.53 5.73 10.70
C PHE A 68 -7.25 6.53 10.95
N GLU A 69 -6.33 5.98 11.73
CA GLU A 69 -5.00 6.56 11.93
C GLU A 69 -4.20 6.60 10.62
N ILE A 70 -4.12 5.48 9.89
CA ILE A 70 -3.45 5.40 8.57
C ILE A 70 -4.13 6.35 7.57
N ALA A 71 -5.46 6.38 7.51
CA ALA A 71 -6.19 7.28 6.63
C ALA A 71 -5.91 8.76 6.96
N SER A 72 -5.91 9.11 8.25
CA SER A 72 -5.59 10.46 8.72
C SER A 72 -4.16 10.88 8.36
N LEU A 73 -3.18 9.97 8.52
CA LEU A 73 -1.79 10.20 8.12
C LEU A 73 -1.64 10.47 6.62
N LEU A 74 -2.52 9.88 5.81
CA LEU A 74 -2.56 10.05 4.36
C LEU A 74 -3.46 11.22 3.89
N GLY A 75 -4.15 11.90 4.81
CA GLY A 75 -5.11 12.95 4.46
C GLY A 75 -6.38 12.42 3.78
N GLU A 76 -6.75 11.17 4.03
CA GLU A 76 -7.86 10.48 3.38
C GLU A 76 -9.11 10.43 4.26
N GLU A 77 -10.22 10.88 3.71
CA GLU A 77 -11.55 10.73 4.31
C GLU A 77 -12.17 9.41 3.83
N LEU A 78 -12.45 8.50 4.76
CA LEU A 78 -12.96 7.16 4.44
C LEU A 78 -14.46 7.20 4.17
N LYS A 79 -14.83 7.45 2.92
CA LYS A 79 -16.23 7.40 2.45
C LYS A 79 -16.55 6.05 1.84
N ILE A 80 -17.77 5.59 2.07
CA ILE A 80 -18.32 4.35 1.51
C ILE A 80 -19.74 4.59 1.00
N TYR A 81 -20.21 3.67 0.18
CA TYR A 81 -21.59 3.58 -0.26
C TYR A 81 -22.28 2.43 0.47
N TYR A 82 -23.48 2.69 1.01
CA TYR A 82 -24.31 1.68 1.67
C TYR A 82 -25.76 1.80 1.21
N MET A 83 -26.56 0.75 1.40
CA MET A 83 -27.99 0.76 1.10
C MET A 83 -28.78 1.16 2.35
N PRO A 84 -29.42 2.34 2.44
CA PRO A 84 -30.17 2.72 3.63
C PRO A 84 -31.26 1.72 4.01
N ASN A 85 -31.52 1.57 5.31
CA ASN A 85 -32.63 0.77 5.79
C ASN A 85 -33.95 1.57 5.68
N THR A 86 -34.73 1.28 4.64
CA THR A 86 -36.03 1.94 4.38
C THR A 86 -37.23 1.12 4.82
N ILE A 87 -37.05 0.03 5.58
CA ILE A 87 -38.16 -0.92 5.87
C ILE A 87 -39.35 -0.26 6.58
N ASN A 88 -39.09 0.70 7.47
CA ASN A 88 -40.13 1.41 8.21
C ASN A 88 -40.86 2.46 7.35
N GLU A 89 -40.25 2.86 6.24
CA GLU A 89 -40.83 3.80 5.27
C GLU A 89 -41.60 3.05 4.18
N ASP A 90 -41.08 1.88 3.78
CA ASP A 90 -41.60 1.05 2.69
C ASP A 90 -42.73 0.10 3.12
N LEU A 91 -42.80 -0.30 4.40
CA LEU A 91 -43.78 -1.27 4.91
C LEU A 91 -44.70 -0.68 6.00
N PRO A 92 -46.00 -1.05 5.99
CA PRO A 92 -46.92 -0.74 7.09
C PRO A 92 -46.42 -1.30 8.44
N PRO A 93 -46.61 -0.59 9.56
CA PRO A 93 -46.19 -1.05 10.90
C PRO A 93 -46.70 -2.45 11.26
N SER A 94 -47.93 -2.79 10.85
CA SER A 94 -48.55 -4.10 11.10
C SER A 94 -47.81 -5.27 10.46
N LEU A 95 -47.04 -5.06 9.39
CA LEU A 95 -46.18 -6.08 8.79
C LEU A 95 -44.80 -6.14 9.43
N THR A 96 -44.37 -5.07 10.11
CA THR A 96 -43.08 -5.01 10.82
C THR A 96 -43.13 -5.67 12.20
N GLU A 97 -44.30 -5.71 12.86
CA GLU A 97 -44.49 -6.23 14.22
C GLU A 97 -44.22 -7.75 14.40
N GLY A 98 -43.99 -8.49 13.32
CA GLY A 98 -43.69 -9.94 13.35
C GLY A 98 -42.28 -10.33 12.88
N ILE A 99 -41.43 -9.36 12.52
CA ILE A 99 -40.13 -9.64 11.92
C ILE A 99 -39.18 -10.21 12.98
N MET A 100 -38.80 -11.49 12.82
CA MET A 100 -37.85 -12.15 13.73
C MET A 100 -36.40 -11.75 13.43
N LEU A 101 -36.06 -11.59 12.16
CA LEU A 101 -34.73 -11.20 11.69
C LEU A 101 -34.87 -10.28 10.48
N HIS A 102 -34.18 -9.15 10.54
CA HIS A 102 -33.98 -8.27 9.42
C HIS A 102 -32.51 -7.88 9.33
N VAL A 103 -31.91 -8.15 8.16
CA VAL A 103 -30.56 -7.70 7.83
C VAL A 103 -30.72 -6.57 6.83
N SER A 104 -30.11 -5.43 7.14
CA SER A 104 -30.26 -4.19 6.36
C SER A 104 -28.90 -3.52 6.18
N SER A 105 -28.89 -2.33 5.56
CA SER A 105 -27.67 -1.52 5.45
C SER A 105 -26.58 -2.15 4.56
N LEU A 106 -26.97 -3.09 3.69
CA LEU A 106 -26.13 -3.83 2.73
C LEU A 106 -26.80 -3.82 1.34
N PRO A 107 -26.03 -3.90 0.23
CA PRO A 107 -24.58 -4.06 0.16
C PRO A 107 -23.80 -2.77 0.49
N ILE A 108 -22.55 -2.96 0.91
CA ILE A 108 -21.58 -1.90 1.15
C ILE A 108 -20.41 -1.97 0.17
N SER A 109 -19.91 -0.82 -0.27
CA SER A 109 -18.86 -0.74 -1.29
C SER A 109 -18.09 0.58 -1.21
N ILE A 110 -16.86 0.60 -1.75
CA ILE A 110 -16.08 1.84 -1.89
C ILE A 110 -16.58 2.73 -3.03
N GLU A 111 -17.23 2.13 -4.03
CA GLU A 111 -17.80 2.80 -5.19
C GLU A 111 -19.30 2.54 -5.26
N LYS A 112 -20.07 3.46 -5.83
CA LYS A 112 -21.51 3.30 -5.99
C LYS A 112 -21.81 2.20 -7.01
N GLN A 113 -22.44 1.12 -6.54
CA GLN A 113 -22.83 -0.04 -7.36
C GLN A 113 -24.33 -0.04 -7.70
N LEU A 114 -25.16 0.54 -6.83
CA LEU A 114 -26.61 0.57 -6.99
C LEU A 114 -27.14 2.00 -6.90
N SER A 115 -28.21 2.32 -7.63
CA SER A 115 -28.78 3.67 -7.70
C SER A 115 -29.24 4.19 -6.33
N LYS A 116 -29.80 3.31 -5.49
CA LYS A 116 -30.29 3.61 -4.14
C LYS A 116 -29.21 3.65 -3.06
N GLN A 117 -27.95 3.37 -3.38
CA GLN A 117 -26.89 3.54 -2.38
C GLN A 117 -26.63 5.02 -2.11
N GLU A 118 -26.38 5.30 -0.83
CA GLU A 118 -26.03 6.62 -0.31
C GLU A 118 -24.58 6.62 0.16
N GLU A 119 -23.92 7.78 0.04
CA GLU A 119 -22.56 7.98 0.53
C GLU A 119 -22.60 8.31 2.02
N ILE A 120 -21.69 7.70 2.79
CA ILE A 120 -21.55 7.93 4.23
C ILE A 120 -20.09 7.81 4.64
N LEU A 121 -19.71 8.48 5.73
CA LEU A 121 -18.43 8.22 6.39
C LEU A 121 -18.43 6.82 7.01
N LEU A 122 -17.31 6.12 6.86
CA LEU A 122 -17.14 4.78 7.43
C LEU A 122 -17.34 4.78 8.95
N GLU A 123 -16.90 5.83 9.65
CA GLU A 123 -17.12 5.98 11.10
C GLU A 123 -18.61 6.05 11.46
N ASP A 124 -19.41 6.76 10.67
CA ASP A 124 -20.84 6.88 10.88
C ASP A 124 -21.55 5.57 10.54
N TYR A 125 -21.15 4.91 9.45
CA TYR A 125 -21.66 3.59 9.09
C TYR A 125 -21.45 2.55 10.20
N LEU A 126 -20.32 2.59 10.91
CA LEU A 126 -20.07 1.67 12.03
C LEU A 126 -21.12 1.79 13.14
N ASN A 127 -21.80 2.93 13.23
CA ASN A 127 -22.87 3.20 14.18
C ASN A 127 -24.28 2.89 13.64
N ILE A 128 -24.41 2.52 12.37
CA ILE A 128 -25.68 2.13 11.76
C ILE A 128 -26.12 0.75 12.23
N GLU A 129 -27.43 0.61 12.46
CA GLU A 129 -28.09 -0.67 12.72
C GLU A 129 -28.11 -1.52 11.44
N ILE A 130 -27.48 -2.69 11.52
CA ILE A 130 -27.33 -3.60 10.38
C ILE A 130 -28.17 -4.87 10.55
N ILE A 131 -28.54 -5.20 11.79
CA ILE A 131 -29.36 -6.36 12.13
C ILE A 131 -30.42 -5.92 13.14
N ASN A 132 -31.67 -6.28 12.88
CA ASN A 132 -32.71 -6.34 13.90
C ASN A 132 -33.07 -7.81 14.14
N PHE A 133 -32.89 -8.29 15.37
CA PHE A 133 -33.22 -9.66 15.76
C PHE A 133 -34.10 -9.65 17.01
N LYS A 134 -35.33 -10.16 16.88
CA LYS A 134 -36.33 -10.20 17.96
C LYS A 134 -36.51 -8.84 18.67
N GLY A 135 -36.60 -7.77 17.90
CA GLY A 135 -36.77 -6.40 18.40
C GLY A 135 -35.50 -5.76 18.97
N ARG A 136 -34.34 -6.43 18.89
CA ARG A 136 -33.04 -5.84 19.24
C ARG A 136 -32.30 -5.44 17.99
N SER A 137 -32.01 -4.15 17.89
CA SER A 137 -31.09 -3.63 16.88
C SER A 137 -29.64 -3.84 17.31
N ILE A 138 -28.79 -4.23 16.35
CA ILE A 138 -27.36 -4.44 16.51
C ILE A 138 -26.64 -3.56 15.49
N LYS A 139 -25.72 -2.74 15.98
CA LYS A 139 -24.89 -1.88 15.13
C LYS A 139 -23.70 -2.65 14.54
N ALA A 140 -23.15 -2.14 13.43
CA ALA A 140 -22.01 -2.79 12.78
C ALA A 140 -20.81 -2.97 13.72
N PHE A 141 -20.45 -1.94 14.51
CA PHE A 141 -19.34 -2.03 15.46
C PHE A 141 -19.62 -3.03 16.61
N GLU A 142 -20.88 -3.12 17.07
CA GLU A 142 -21.27 -4.03 18.15
C GLU A 142 -21.13 -5.48 17.72
N LEU A 143 -21.52 -5.77 16.48
CA LEU A 143 -21.39 -7.11 15.92
C LEU A 143 -19.92 -7.54 15.80
N ILE A 144 -19.05 -6.68 15.24
CA ILE A 144 -17.61 -6.97 15.11
C ILE A 144 -17.00 -7.28 16.48
N ASN A 145 -17.32 -6.45 17.48
CA ASN A 145 -16.86 -6.65 18.85
C ASN A 145 -17.37 -7.95 19.46
N ALA A 146 -18.68 -8.22 19.34
CA ALA A 146 -19.31 -9.40 19.90
C ALA A 146 -18.73 -10.70 19.32
N LEU A 147 -18.48 -10.75 18.02
CA LEU A 147 -17.91 -11.92 17.36
C LEU A 147 -16.43 -12.10 17.70
N SER A 148 -15.66 -11.01 17.79
CA SER A 148 -14.25 -11.07 18.15
C SER A 148 -14.01 -11.46 19.61
N ASP A 149 -14.75 -10.86 20.55
CA ASP A 149 -14.66 -11.19 22.00
C ASP A 149 -14.98 -12.67 22.29
N LYS A 150 -15.82 -13.29 21.45
CA LYS A 150 -16.29 -14.67 21.65
C LYS A 150 -15.51 -15.71 20.86
N TYR A 151 -15.08 -15.38 19.64
CA TYR A 151 -14.55 -16.34 18.67
C TYR A 151 -13.16 -15.95 18.12
N GLY A 152 -12.61 -14.80 18.50
CA GLY A 152 -11.38 -14.25 17.94
C GLY A 152 -10.08 -14.52 18.72
N GLY A 153 -10.11 -15.20 19.88
CA GLY A 153 -8.89 -15.41 20.68
C GLY A 153 -9.00 -16.30 21.92
N SER A 154 -7.85 -16.52 22.56
CA SER A 154 -7.58 -17.43 23.69
C SER A 154 -8.24 -17.07 25.03
N HIS A 155 -8.86 -15.89 25.13
CA HIS A 155 -9.61 -15.44 26.31
C HIS A 155 -11.09 -15.40 25.98
N TYR A 156 -11.74 -16.56 26.13
CA TYR A 156 -13.18 -16.74 25.96
C TYR A 156 -13.96 -15.99 27.05
N ASP A 157 -14.87 -15.10 26.68
CA ASP A 157 -15.88 -14.60 27.62
C ASP A 157 -16.92 -15.70 27.88
N THR A 158 -17.07 -16.08 29.15
CA THR A 158 -17.98 -17.15 29.56
C THR A 158 -19.45 -16.73 29.57
N LYS A 159 -19.75 -15.43 29.43
CA LYS A 159 -21.12 -14.90 29.45
C LYS A 159 -21.47 -14.25 28.12
N VAL A 160 -22.13 -15.02 27.26
CA VAL A 160 -22.65 -14.54 25.98
C VAL A 160 -24.16 -14.34 26.09
N PRO A 161 -24.69 -13.17 25.67
CA PRO A 161 -26.13 -12.97 25.59
C PRO A 161 -26.82 -14.02 24.69
N ASP A 162 -27.91 -14.61 25.16
CA ASP A 162 -28.62 -15.70 24.45
C ASP A 162 -29.00 -15.34 23.01
N TYR A 163 -29.41 -14.09 22.77
CA TYR A 163 -29.79 -13.62 21.44
C TYR A 163 -28.65 -13.71 20.41
N LEU A 164 -27.38 -13.54 20.83
CA LEU A 164 -26.21 -13.69 19.95
C LEU A 164 -25.92 -15.17 19.66
N MET A 165 -26.17 -16.06 20.61
CA MET A 165 -26.06 -17.50 20.38
C MET A 165 -27.08 -17.97 19.34
N GLU A 166 -28.34 -17.55 19.49
CA GLU A 166 -29.40 -17.88 18.54
C GLU A 166 -29.11 -17.33 17.13
N LEU A 167 -28.70 -16.06 17.04
CA LEU A 167 -28.37 -15.43 15.76
C LEU A 167 -27.16 -16.09 15.08
N PHE A 168 -26.20 -16.60 15.86
CA PHE A 168 -25.02 -17.30 15.33
C PHE A 168 -25.37 -18.65 14.68
N TYR A 169 -26.34 -19.38 15.23
CA TYR A 169 -26.82 -20.63 14.63
C TYR A 169 -27.84 -20.42 13.51
N PHE A 170 -28.30 -19.18 13.31
CA PHE A 170 -29.21 -18.85 12.23
C PHE A 170 -28.50 -18.91 10.87
N GLY A 171 -28.94 -19.82 10.01
CA GLY A 171 -28.37 -20.01 8.68
C GLY A 171 -29.43 -20.17 7.60
N ILE A 172 -29.12 -19.69 6.41
CA ILE A 172 -29.94 -19.81 5.21
C ILE A 172 -29.12 -20.58 4.18
N GLY A 173 -29.67 -21.67 3.62
CA GLY A 173 -28.96 -22.48 2.62
C GLY A 173 -27.66 -23.12 3.14
N GLY A 174 -27.55 -23.40 4.45
CA GLY A 174 -26.35 -23.96 5.07
C GLY A 174 -25.25 -22.96 5.41
N GLN A 175 -25.43 -21.67 5.11
CA GLN A 175 -24.51 -20.59 5.46
C GLN A 175 -25.06 -19.77 6.63
N ARG A 176 -24.21 -19.46 7.61
CA ARG A 176 -24.58 -18.61 8.75
C ARG A 176 -24.68 -17.17 8.29
N VAL A 177 -25.78 -16.50 8.67
CA VAL A 177 -26.04 -15.11 8.25
C VAL A 177 -24.95 -14.17 8.76
N LEU A 178 -24.47 -14.38 9.99
CA LEU A 178 -23.41 -13.57 10.59
C LEU A 178 -22.08 -13.69 9.86
N ASP A 179 -21.70 -14.92 9.45
CA ASP A 179 -20.46 -15.16 8.72
C ASP A 179 -20.49 -14.42 7.38
N ASN A 180 -21.62 -14.50 6.64
CA ASN A 180 -21.79 -13.79 5.37
C ASN A 180 -21.75 -12.27 5.51
N LEU A 181 -22.32 -11.74 6.59
CA LEU A 181 -22.29 -10.31 6.85
C LEU A 181 -20.88 -9.83 7.18
N ILE A 182 -20.14 -10.58 8.02
CA ILE A 182 -18.75 -10.25 8.31
C ILE A 182 -17.86 -10.37 7.08
N ILE A 183 -18.11 -11.35 6.22
CA ILE A 183 -17.38 -11.46 4.95
C ILE A 183 -17.56 -10.21 4.10
N GLN A 184 -18.79 -9.68 3.97
CA GLN A 184 -19.03 -8.44 3.23
C GLN A 184 -18.32 -7.23 3.86
N ILE A 185 -18.36 -7.14 5.19
CA ILE A 185 -17.59 -6.15 5.96
C ILE A 185 -16.09 -6.30 5.66
N ALA A 186 -15.54 -7.51 5.74
CA ALA A 186 -14.14 -7.79 5.47
C ALA A 186 -13.72 -7.43 4.03
N ASP A 187 -14.58 -7.71 3.05
CA ASP A 187 -14.33 -7.38 1.64
C ASP A 187 -14.28 -5.85 1.42
N LEU A 188 -15.13 -5.08 2.12
CA LEU A 188 -15.04 -3.61 2.16
C LEU A 188 -13.71 -3.15 2.76
N PHE A 189 -13.34 -3.67 3.93
CA PHE A 189 -12.10 -3.28 4.62
C PHE A 189 -10.84 -3.65 3.85
N LEU A 190 -10.85 -4.81 3.18
CA LEU A 190 -9.79 -5.21 2.27
C LEU A 190 -9.64 -4.20 1.13
N SER A 191 -10.74 -3.77 0.52
CA SER A 191 -10.74 -2.81 -0.58
C SER A 191 -10.21 -1.43 -0.14
N ILE A 192 -10.70 -0.93 1.00
CA ILE A 192 -10.21 0.33 1.60
C ILE A 192 -8.73 0.21 1.95
N GLY A 193 -8.34 -0.85 2.65
CA GLY A 193 -6.98 -1.02 3.12
C GLY A 193 -5.98 -1.18 1.99
N LEU A 194 -6.36 -1.89 0.93
CA LEU A 194 -5.56 -1.96 -0.28
C LEU A 194 -5.38 -0.58 -0.94
N ASN A 195 -6.44 0.22 -1.05
CA ASN A 195 -6.34 1.57 -1.62
C ASN A 195 -5.35 2.45 -0.83
N LEU A 196 -5.39 2.38 0.51
CA LEU A 196 -4.45 3.09 1.38
C LEU A 196 -3.01 2.56 1.22
N VAL A 197 -2.82 1.23 1.17
CA VAL A 197 -1.52 0.61 0.92
C VAL A 197 -0.95 1.06 -0.43
N LYS A 198 -1.77 1.08 -1.49
CA LYS A 198 -1.37 1.53 -2.83
C LYS A 198 -0.89 2.99 -2.81
N LYS A 199 -1.57 3.88 -2.08
CA LYS A 199 -1.16 5.28 -1.94
C LYS A 199 0.22 5.48 -1.31
N LEU A 200 0.68 4.52 -0.49
CA LEU A 200 2.00 4.57 0.15
C LEU A 200 3.11 3.92 -0.65
N THR A 201 2.76 3.05 -1.60
CA THR A 201 3.72 2.07 -2.15
C THR A 201 3.84 2.09 -3.66
N ASP A 202 2.80 2.52 -4.35
CA ASP A 202 2.81 2.61 -5.79
C ASP A 202 3.66 3.81 -6.19
N PHE A 203 4.59 3.60 -7.13
CA PHE A 203 5.43 4.67 -7.62
C PHE A 203 5.92 4.44 -9.06
N GLU A 204 6.33 5.53 -9.71
CA GLU A 204 7.08 5.50 -10.96
C GLU A 204 8.32 6.40 -10.88
N ILE A 205 9.45 5.90 -11.37
CA ILE A 205 10.72 6.63 -11.49
C ILE A 205 11.05 6.77 -12.98
N TYR A 206 11.38 7.99 -13.39
CA TYR A 206 11.90 8.34 -14.71
C TYR A 206 13.30 8.89 -14.56
N LEU A 207 14.26 8.31 -15.26
CA LEU A 207 15.66 8.69 -15.20
C LEU A 207 16.21 8.79 -16.62
N ALA A 208 16.56 10.02 -17.04
CA ALA A 208 17.19 10.28 -18.32
C ALA A 208 18.72 10.35 -18.13
N ILE A 209 19.43 9.32 -18.61
CA ILE A 209 20.87 9.15 -18.41
C ILE A 209 21.66 9.04 -19.70
N PHE A 210 22.91 9.50 -19.66
CA PHE A 210 23.91 9.33 -20.70
C PHE A 210 25.15 8.64 -20.09
N PRO A 211 25.25 7.30 -20.11
CA PRO A 211 26.44 6.60 -19.65
C PRO A 211 27.62 6.81 -20.62
N GLU A 212 28.78 7.24 -20.12
CA GLU A 212 29.97 7.47 -20.98
C GLU A 212 30.64 6.15 -21.37
N GLU A 213 30.94 5.31 -20.38
CA GLU A 213 31.51 3.97 -20.53
C GLU A 213 31.09 3.11 -19.33
N PHE A 214 30.80 1.83 -19.56
CA PHE A 214 30.51 0.89 -18.47
C PHE A 214 31.79 0.23 -17.97
N THR A 215 31.96 0.18 -16.65
CA THR A 215 33.06 -0.55 -16.03
C THR A 215 32.71 -2.03 -15.85
N THR A 216 33.72 -2.85 -15.54
CA THR A 216 33.55 -4.25 -15.14
C THR A 216 32.95 -4.40 -13.74
N GLN A 217 32.90 -3.32 -12.95
CA GLN A 217 32.21 -3.29 -11.66
C GLN A 217 30.74 -2.89 -11.84
N GLU A 218 29.99 -2.88 -10.74
CA GLU A 218 28.67 -2.27 -10.70
C GLU A 218 28.78 -0.76 -10.87
N ASN A 219 27.99 -0.23 -11.80
CA ASN A 219 27.91 1.17 -12.21
C ASN A 219 26.57 1.70 -11.69
N TYR A 220 26.59 2.33 -10.51
CA TYR A 220 25.39 2.81 -9.84
C TYR A 220 24.90 4.11 -10.45
N PHE A 221 23.61 4.19 -10.80
CA PHE A 221 22.97 5.43 -11.20
C PHE A 221 22.31 6.09 -9.99
N LEU A 222 21.57 5.29 -9.24
CA LEU A 222 20.72 5.71 -8.12
C LEU A 222 20.81 4.70 -6.99
N ASP A 223 20.89 5.20 -5.77
CA ASP A 223 20.69 4.42 -4.56
C ASP A 223 19.93 5.26 -3.52
N TYR A 224 18.66 4.93 -3.34
CA TYR A 224 17.77 5.54 -2.36
C TYR A 224 17.59 4.58 -1.19
N PHE A 225 17.81 5.04 0.04
CA PHE A 225 17.55 4.25 1.24
C PHE A 225 16.88 5.08 2.34
N LEU A 226 15.99 4.46 3.11
CA LEU A 226 15.44 5.07 4.31
C LEU A 226 16.40 4.88 5.49
N GLU A 227 16.62 5.95 6.26
CA GLU A 227 17.46 5.88 7.45
C GLU A 227 16.70 5.15 8.58
N ASN A 228 17.40 4.28 9.31
CA ASN A 228 16.83 3.42 10.38
C ASN A 228 15.75 2.44 9.93
N GLU A 229 15.59 2.24 8.62
CA GLU A 229 14.61 1.34 8.01
C GLU A 229 15.29 0.47 6.97
N ASN A 230 14.65 -0.65 6.61
CA ASN A 230 15.23 -1.58 5.64
C ASN A 230 15.03 -1.13 4.19
N SER A 231 14.10 -0.20 3.91
CA SER A 231 13.66 0.04 2.55
C SER A 231 14.72 0.73 1.69
N ARG A 232 14.88 0.22 0.47
CA ARG A 232 15.91 0.66 -0.47
C ARG A 232 15.50 0.46 -1.91
N ILE A 233 15.92 1.37 -2.78
CA ILE A 233 15.72 1.33 -4.23
C ILE A 233 17.07 1.63 -4.88
N ILE A 234 17.62 0.65 -5.59
CA ILE A 234 18.88 0.79 -6.32
C ILE A 234 18.63 0.56 -7.81
N ILE A 235 19.18 1.46 -8.62
CA ILE A 235 19.25 1.33 -10.08
C ILE A 235 20.72 1.37 -10.46
N TYR A 236 21.21 0.30 -11.05
CA TYR A 236 22.60 0.20 -11.46
C TYR A 236 22.72 -0.61 -12.75
N SER A 237 23.93 -0.66 -13.30
CA SER A 237 24.25 -1.57 -14.38
C SER A 237 25.52 -2.35 -14.11
N HIS A 238 25.57 -3.56 -14.65
CA HIS A 238 26.80 -4.36 -14.69
C HIS A 238 27.08 -4.71 -16.14
N GLN A 239 28.18 -4.20 -16.70
CA GLN A 239 28.53 -4.39 -18.11
C GLN A 239 27.39 -3.98 -19.07
N GLY A 240 26.72 -2.87 -18.79
CA GLY A 240 25.60 -2.35 -19.59
C GLY A 240 24.28 -3.11 -19.43
N LYS A 241 24.20 -4.18 -18.62
CA LYS A 241 22.91 -4.77 -18.24
C LYS A 241 22.30 -3.99 -17.08
N LEU A 242 21.09 -3.46 -17.25
CA LEU A 242 20.37 -2.78 -16.18
C LEU A 242 19.93 -3.76 -15.11
N LYS A 243 20.09 -3.36 -13.85
CA LYS A 243 19.70 -4.11 -12.67
C LYS A 243 18.94 -3.22 -11.70
N LEU A 244 17.92 -3.82 -11.08
CA LEU A 244 17.13 -3.21 -10.02
C LEU A 244 17.31 -4.03 -8.76
N HIS A 245 17.51 -3.35 -7.64
CA HIS A 245 17.45 -3.96 -6.32
C HIS A 245 16.49 -3.18 -5.45
N PHE A 246 15.39 -3.81 -5.06
CA PHE A 246 14.44 -3.25 -4.11
C PHE A 246 14.52 -4.00 -2.80
N VAL A 247 14.43 -3.27 -1.70
CA VAL A 247 14.18 -3.82 -0.36
C VAL A 247 12.94 -3.13 0.16
N ASP A 248 11.94 -3.91 0.55
CA ASP A 248 10.72 -3.36 1.14
C ASP A 248 10.93 -2.95 2.61
N LEU A 249 9.93 -2.30 3.21
CA LEU A 249 9.97 -1.85 4.60
C LEU A 249 10.10 -3.02 5.61
N ILE A 250 9.81 -4.25 5.20
CA ILE A 250 9.93 -5.45 6.04
C ILE A 250 11.32 -6.09 5.88
N GLY A 251 12.12 -5.63 4.92
CA GLY A 251 13.48 -6.11 4.67
C GLY A 251 13.57 -7.22 3.62
N ARG A 252 12.52 -7.43 2.83
CA ARG A 252 12.53 -8.44 1.77
C ARG A 252 13.20 -7.89 0.50
N PRO A 253 14.30 -8.50 0.03
CA PRO A 253 14.99 -8.06 -1.16
C PRO A 253 14.40 -8.66 -2.44
N VAL A 254 14.42 -7.89 -3.52
CA VAL A 254 14.06 -8.31 -4.87
C VAL A 254 15.12 -7.79 -5.84
N ASN A 255 15.76 -8.72 -6.54
CA ASN A 255 16.82 -8.44 -7.50
C ASN A 255 16.32 -8.77 -8.92
N LEU A 256 16.40 -7.81 -9.82
CA LEU A 256 15.96 -7.96 -11.20
C LEU A 256 17.09 -7.58 -12.15
N GLU A 257 17.27 -8.35 -13.21
CA GLU A 257 18.23 -8.08 -14.28
C GLU A 257 17.50 -8.02 -15.62
N VAL A 258 17.75 -6.96 -16.38
CA VAL A 258 17.28 -6.83 -17.76
C VAL A 258 18.27 -7.53 -18.68
N LYS A 259 17.77 -8.41 -19.56
CA LYS A 259 18.62 -9.17 -20.49
C LYS A 259 19.26 -8.28 -21.57
N LYS A 260 18.59 -7.18 -21.95
CA LYS A 260 19.09 -6.21 -22.94
C LYS A 260 20.29 -5.45 -22.35
N ILE A 261 21.36 -5.40 -23.12
CA ILE A 261 22.54 -4.58 -22.84
C ILE A 261 22.29 -3.19 -23.45
N ILE A 262 22.45 -2.14 -22.65
CA ILE A 262 22.50 -0.77 -23.14
C ILE A 262 23.93 -0.43 -23.52
N ASN A 263 24.10 0.28 -24.64
CA ASN A 263 25.41 0.70 -25.11
C ASN A 263 25.77 2.07 -24.52
N PRO A 264 27.04 2.31 -24.15
CA PRO A 264 27.46 3.64 -23.73
C PRO A 264 27.31 4.67 -24.86
N LYS A 265 27.51 5.94 -24.52
CA LYS A 265 27.49 7.10 -25.43
C LYS A 265 26.15 7.34 -26.12
N ASN A 266 25.06 6.93 -25.48
CA ASN A 266 23.69 7.18 -25.91
C ASN A 266 22.87 7.74 -24.75
N LEU A 267 21.90 8.59 -25.06
CA LEU A 267 20.91 9.04 -24.07
C LEU A 267 19.81 7.98 -23.96
N TYR A 268 19.45 7.62 -22.74
CA TYR A 268 18.37 6.68 -22.45
C TYR A 268 17.40 7.28 -21.45
N LEU A 269 16.11 7.04 -21.68
CA LEU A 269 15.06 7.25 -20.70
C LEU A 269 14.68 5.91 -20.06
N ILE A 270 15.09 5.72 -18.82
CA ILE A 270 14.68 4.58 -17.99
C ILE A 270 13.41 4.97 -17.26
N ASN A 271 12.35 4.18 -17.41
CA ASN A 271 11.16 4.23 -16.58
C ASN A 271 11.07 2.95 -15.77
N ILE A 272 10.83 3.07 -14.47
CA ILE A 272 10.59 1.95 -13.57
C ILE A 272 9.29 2.20 -12.82
N SER A 273 8.39 1.23 -12.80
CA SER A 273 7.14 1.32 -12.03
C SER A 273 7.03 0.16 -11.07
N HIS A 274 6.60 0.43 -9.84
CA HIS A 274 6.17 -0.58 -8.87
C HIS A 274 4.71 -0.32 -8.51
N ARG A 275 3.87 -1.36 -8.55
CA ARG A 275 2.49 -1.28 -8.06
C ARG A 275 2.06 -2.54 -7.34
N ILE A 276 1.16 -2.37 -6.38
CA ILE A 276 0.39 -3.47 -5.80
C ILE A 276 -0.95 -3.61 -6.55
N THR A 277 -1.27 -4.82 -6.98
CA THR A 277 -2.52 -5.17 -7.66
C THR A 277 -3.66 -5.41 -6.67
N PHE A 278 -4.89 -5.56 -7.18
CA PHE A 278 -6.07 -5.83 -6.35
C PHE A 278 -6.06 -7.16 -5.60
N ASP A 279 -5.23 -8.11 -6.05
CA ASP A 279 -5.01 -9.40 -5.42
C ASP A 279 -3.72 -9.46 -4.58
N LEU A 280 -3.24 -8.28 -4.14
CA LEU A 280 -2.06 -8.12 -3.28
C LEU A 280 -0.78 -8.73 -3.87
N ARG A 281 -0.60 -8.66 -5.19
CA ARG A 281 0.66 -8.98 -5.86
C ARG A 281 1.44 -7.71 -6.15
N SER A 282 2.76 -7.80 -6.20
CA SER A 282 3.58 -6.69 -6.71
C SER A 282 3.89 -6.90 -8.17
N GLU A 283 3.71 -5.85 -8.97
CA GLU A 283 4.15 -5.79 -10.36
C GLU A 283 5.24 -4.72 -10.48
N ILE A 284 6.36 -5.12 -11.06
CA ILE A 284 7.51 -4.27 -11.34
C ILE A 284 7.74 -4.27 -12.85
N ARG A 285 7.76 -3.08 -13.44
CA ARG A 285 8.06 -2.92 -14.86
C ARG A 285 9.26 -2.02 -15.04
N LEU A 286 10.07 -2.33 -16.06
CA LEU A 286 11.12 -1.45 -16.55
C LEU A 286 10.91 -1.22 -18.04
N ASN A 287 10.82 0.04 -18.42
CA ASN A 287 10.78 0.49 -19.80
C ASN A 287 12.05 1.28 -20.11
N LEU A 288 12.55 1.14 -21.32
CA LEU A 288 13.68 1.91 -21.85
C LEU A 288 13.22 2.58 -23.14
N ASP A 289 13.25 3.91 -23.17
CA ASP A 289 12.79 4.71 -24.31
C ASP A 289 11.36 4.36 -24.76
N GLY A 290 10.48 4.12 -23.78
CA GLY A 290 9.09 3.71 -24.01
C GLY A 290 8.89 2.24 -24.35
N ILE A 291 9.95 1.45 -24.52
CA ILE A 291 9.88 0.01 -24.82
C ILE A 291 9.94 -0.78 -23.51
N ASN A 292 8.95 -1.62 -23.25
CA ASN A 292 8.98 -2.53 -22.10
C ASN A 292 10.09 -3.58 -22.25
N LEU A 293 11.01 -3.62 -21.28
CA LEU A 293 12.12 -4.58 -21.24
C LEU A 293 11.96 -5.62 -20.13
N LEU A 294 11.15 -5.33 -19.12
CA LEU A 294 10.87 -6.20 -17.99
C LEU A 294 9.42 -5.99 -17.55
N ASP A 295 8.70 -7.10 -17.37
CA ASP A 295 7.45 -7.17 -16.63
C ASP A 295 7.58 -8.35 -15.65
N PHE A 296 7.64 -8.04 -14.36
CA PHE A 296 7.90 -9.00 -13.30
C PHE A 296 6.81 -8.93 -12.25
N SER A 297 6.23 -10.08 -11.90
CA SER A 297 5.17 -10.19 -10.90
C SER A 297 5.60 -11.09 -9.75
N LEU A 298 5.37 -10.62 -8.53
CA LEU A 298 5.54 -11.36 -7.29
C LEU A 298 4.16 -11.73 -6.75
N ASN A 299 4.01 -13.00 -6.35
CA ASN A 299 2.79 -13.48 -5.70
C ASN A 299 2.53 -12.82 -4.34
N GLU A 300 3.52 -12.12 -3.78
CA GLU A 300 3.40 -11.45 -2.51
C GLU A 300 3.74 -9.95 -2.65
N PRO A 301 3.01 -9.07 -1.96
CA PRO A 301 3.15 -7.63 -2.11
C PRO A 301 4.41 -7.08 -1.42
N LEU A 302 5.18 -6.25 -2.11
CA LEU A 302 6.32 -5.48 -1.57
C LEU A 302 5.80 -4.17 -0.99
N LEU A 303 5.98 -3.99 0.31
CA LEU A 303 5.63 -2.74 0.99
C LEU A 303 6.76 -1.71 0.82
N MET A 304 6.79 -1.05 -0.33
CA MET A 304 7.69 0.09 -0.60
C MET A 304 7.13 1.37 0.00
N HIS A 305 7.99 2.33 0.35
CA HIS A 305 7.60 3.69 0.70
C HIS A 305 7.80 4.60 -0.51
N ASN A 306 6.79 5.33 -0.94
CA ASN A 306 6.85 6.12 -2.17
C ASN A 306 7.15 7.61 -1.94
N GLU A 307 7.31 8.04 -0.70
CA GLU A 307 7.66 9.43 -0.37
C GLU A 307 9.17 9.66 -0.42
N ILE A 308 9.66 10.14 -1.56
CA ILE A 308 11.10 10.33 -1.84
C ILE A 308 11.77 11.26 -0.84
N SER A 309 11.08 12.31 -0.40
CA SER A 309 11.60 13.25 0.59
C SER A 309 12.00 12.54 1.87
N SER A 310 11.44 11.37 2.18
CA SER A 310 11.87 10.58 3.34
C SER A 310 13.21 9.85 3.12
N TYR A 311 13.60 9.59 1.87
CA TYR A 311 14.81 8.84 1.54
C TYR A 311 16.06 9.72 1.60
N GLN A 312 17.14 9.12 2.09
CA GLN A 312 18.48 9.57 1.71
C GLN A 312 18.81 9.02 0.32
N SER A 313 19.58 9.78 -0.46
CA SER A 313 19.90 9.38 -1.83
C SER A 313 21.35 9.59 -2.19
N TYR A 314 21.86 8.65 -2.98
CA TYR A 314 23.11 8.79 -3.71
C TYR A 314 22.87 8.69 -5.23
N LEU A 315 23.54 9.58 -5.95
CA LEU A 315 23.67 9.54 -7.41
C LEU A 315 25.12 9.27 -7.76
N ASN A 316 25.36 8.38 -8.72
CA ASN A 316 26.71 7.94 -9.08
C ASN A 316 27.52 7.32 -7.92
N ARG A 317 26.86 6.68 -6.95
CA ARG A 317 27.45 5.76 -5.97
C ARG A 317 26.39 4.93 -5.25
N SER A 318 26.85 4.06 -4.35
CA SER A 318 26.00 3.31 -3.42
C SER A 318 26.41 3.62 -1.98
N LYS A 319 25.49 3.44 -1.02
CA LYS A 319 25.74 3.57 0.42
C LYS A 319 26.91 2.70 0.89
N GLU A 320 27.07 1.49 0.36
CA GLU A 320 28.19 0.60 0.74
C GLU A 320 29.48 0.91 -0.04
N LYS A 321 29.43 1.77 -1.05
CA LYS A 321 30.55 2.02 -1.96
C LYS A 321 30.77 3.51 -2.15
N GLU A 322 31.72 4.06 -1.40
CA GLU A 322 31.97 5.50 -1.37
C GLU A 322 32.39 6.12 -2.71
N LYS A 323 33.04 5.33 -3.59
CA LYS A 323 33.67 5.76 -4.83
C LYS A 323 33.46 4.77 -5.96
N GLN A 324 33.24 5.26 -7.19
CA GLN A 324 33.20 4.43 -8.39
C GLN A 324 33.88 5.11 -9.59
N GLU A 325 34.52 4.30 -10.43
CA GLU A 325 35.19 4.72 -11.68
C GLU A 325 34.21 4.90 -12.86
N PHE A 326 32.91 5.00 -12.57
CA PHE A 326 31.85 5.14 -13.55
C PHE A 326 31.51 6.61 -13.78
N GLU A 327 31.25 6.96 -15.04
CA GLU A 327 30.86 8.30 -15.47
C GLU A 327 29.53 8.26 -16.22
N PHE A 328 28.63 9.19 -15.87
CA PHE A 328 27.42 9.42 -16.66
C PHE A 328 26.91 10.85 -16.51
N GLY A 329 26.20 11.31 -17.55
CA GLY A 329 25.38 12.50 -17.51
C GLY A 329 23.97 12.19 -17.06
N LEU A 330 23.48 12.89 -16.04
CA LEU A 330 22.07 12.92 -15.66
C LEU A 330 21.41 14.12 -16.35
N ALA A 331 20.47 13.85 -17.26
CA ALA A 331 19.68 14.90 -17.89
C ALA A 331 18.57 15.37 -16.95
N GLU A 332 17.83 14.41 -16.40
CA GLU A 332 16.64 14.68 -15.61
C GLU A 332 16.22 13.43 -14.83
N MET A 333 15.59 13.66 -13.69
CA MET A 333 15.02 12.65 -12.83
C MET A 333 13.65 13.13 -12.35
N MET A 334 12.64 12.28 -12.49
CA MET A 334 11.29 12.52 -11.96
C MET A 334 10.84 11.26 -11.24
N MET A 335 10.12 11.41 -10.14
CA MET A 335 9.45 10.28 -9.53
C MET A 335 8.10 10.70 -8.97
N TYR A 336 7.15 9.79 -9.10
CA TYR A 336 5.76 9.98 -8.77
C TYR A 336 5.37 8.97 -7.69
N GLY A 337 4.74 9.44 -6.61
CA GLY A 337 4.15 8.58 -5.56
C GLY A 337 2.82 7.93 -6.00
N LYS A 338 2.69 7.62 -7.29
CA LYS A 338 1.54 6.95 -7.90
C LYS A 338 1.96 6.30 -9.22
N ILE A 339 1.15 5.36 -9.69
CA ILE A 339 1.17 4.93 -11.09
C ILE A 339 0.48 6.00 -11.94
N LEU A 340 1.16 6.43 -13.00
CA LEU A 340 0.59 7.37 -13.96
C LEU A 340 -0.35 6.66 -14.91
N ASP A 341 -1.41 7.35 -15.32
CA ASP A 341 -2.28 6.83 -16.37
C ASP A 341 -1.59 6.87 -17.75
N ASP A 342 -2.17 6.19 -18.74
CA ASP A 342 -1.56 6.06 -20.06
C ASP A 342 -1.41 7.42 -20.78
N LEU A 343 -2.32 8.36 -20.53
CA LEU A 343 -2.26 9.69 -21.12
C LEU A 343 -1.14 10.54 -20.49
N GLU A 344 -0.99 10.49 -19.17
CA GLU A 344 0.12 11.09 -18.42
C GLU A 344 1.47 10.53 -18.90
N LYS A 345 1.56 9.21 -19.10
CA LYS A 345 2.77 8.55 -19.62
C LYS A 345 3.15 9.01 -21.01
N VAL A 346 2.19 9.06 -21.94
CA VAL A 346 2.43 9.54 -23.32
C VAL A 346 2.90 11.00 -23.31
N LYS A 347 2.29 11.86 -22.48
CA LYS A 347 2.73 13.26 -22.33
C LYS A 347 4.17 13.36 -21.83
N LEU A 348 4.56 12.53 -20.86
CA LEU A 348 5.94 12.51 -20.36
C LEU A 348 6.94 12.02 -21.40
N LEU A 349 6.64 10.93 -22.11
CA LEU A 349 7.50 10.44 -23.17
C LEU A 349 7.71 11.50 -24.27
N ASN A 350 6.63 12.19 -24.66
CA ASN A 350 6.72 13.30 -25.62
C ASN A 350 7.59 14.45 -25.08
N TYR A 351 7.41 14.83 -23.82
CA TYR A 351 8.24 15.85 -23.18
C TYR A 351 9.73 15.49 -23.24
N PHE A 352 10.10 14.27 -22.85
CA PHE A 352 11.50 13.83 -22.92
C PHE A 352 12.03 13.78 -24.35
N SER A 353 11.23 13.36 -25.33
CA SER A 353 11.66 13.29 -26.73
C SER A 353 11.88 14.67 -27.38
N GLN A 354 11.20 15.71 -26.89
CA GLN A 354 11.25 17.06 -27.46
C GLN A 354 12.20 17.99 -26.72
N LYS A 355 12.61 17.63 -25.50
CA LYS A 355 13.45 18.47 -24.66
C LYS A 355 14.86 18.56 -25.23
N SER A 356 15.38 19.78 -25.36
CA SER A 356 16.80 19.96 -25.66
C SER A 356 17.62 19.53 -24.44
N HIS A 357 18.43 18.48 -24.58
CA HIS A 357 19.29 17.97 -23.50
C HIS A 357 20.60 18.76 -23.39
N GLU A 358 20.52 20.08 -23.56
CA GLU A 358 21.67 20.97 -23.72
C GLU A 358 22.47 21.16 -22.42
N LYS A 359 22.13 20.51 -21.30
CA LYS A 359 22.74 20.76 -19.99
C LYS A 359 22.66 19.55 -19.05
N LEU A 360 23.40 18.49 -19.36
CA LEU A 360 23.51 17.31 -18.50
C LEU A 360 24.35 17.63 -17.25
N ILE A 361 23.91 17.17 -16.08
CA ILE A 361 24.76 17.12 -14.88
C ILE A 361 25.68 15.91 -15.03
N TRP A 362 26.96 16.16 -15.22
CA TRP A 362 27.94 15.12 -15.48
C TRP A 362 28.69 14.72 -14.22
N PHE A 363 28.52 13.46 -13.81
CA PHE A 363 29.29 12.87 -12.72
C PHE A 363 30.53 12.21 -13.30
N ASN A 364 31.71 12.82 -13.08
CA ASN A 364 32.99 12.20 -13.42
C ASN A 364 33.34 11.08 -12.43
N LYS A 365 34.43 10.36 -12.70
CA LYS A 365 34.97 9.32 -11.82
C LYS A 365 35.08 9.81 -10.39
N ASN A 366 34.66 8.97 -9.45
CA ASN A 366 34.68 9.22 -8.01
C ASN A 366 33.89 10.45 -7.55
N SER A 367 33.02 11.00 -8.41
CA SER A 367 32.15 12.12 -8.11
C SER A 367 30.73 11.62 -7.93
N PHE A 368 29.97 12.21 -7.01
CA PHE A 368 28.62 11.75 -6.68
C PHE A 368 27.73 12.89 -6.21
N GLY A 369 26.42 12.65 -6.29
CA GLY A 369 25.41 13.50 -5.66
C GLY A 369 24.91 12.84 -4.37
N TYR A 370 24.63 13.64 -3.36
CA TYR A 370 24.00 13.20 -2.11
C TYR A 370 22.86 14.14 -1.72
N SER A 371 21.68 13.57 -1.43
CA SER A 371 20.61 14.31 -0.75
C SER A 371 20.30 13.64 0.58
N PRO A 372 20.36 14.36 1.72
CA PRO A 372 19.83 13.86 2.98
C PRO A 372 18.30 13.77 2.94
N ALA A 373 17.73 13.03 3.89
CA ALA A 373 16.28 12.99 4.05
C ALA A 373 15.73 14.38 4.41
N GLY A 374 14.53 14.66 3.93
CA GLY A 374 13.76 15.89 4.15
C GLY A 374 14.04 17.02 3.16
N THR A 375 14.94 16.81 2.18
CA THR A 375 15.26 17.83 1.17
C THR A 375 15.41 17.25 -0.23
N SER A 376 15.11 18.08 -1.23
CA SER A 376 15.38 17.84 -2.65
C SER A 376 16.77 18.34 -3.08
N ASP A 377 17.51 19.00 -2.19
CA ASP A 377 18.79 19.62 -2.51
C ASP A 377 19.91 18.57 -2.57
N ILE A 378 20.40 18.32 -3.78
CA ILE A 378 21.51 17.40 -4.02
C ILE A 378 22.83 18.15 -3.85
N LYS A 379 23.61 17.76 -2.85
CA LYS A 379 25.00 18.18 -2.67
C LYS A 379 25.89 17.38 -3.62
N MET A 380 26.68 18.09 -4.41
CA MET A 380 27.63 17.48 -5.34
C MET A 380 29.00 17.37 -4.68
N GLU A 381 29.63 16.22 -4.81
CA GLU A 381 30.95 15.91 -4.27
C GLU A 381 31.87 15.42 -5.39
N GLY A 382 33.13 15.86 -5.39
CA GLY A 382 34.09 15.57 -6.46
C GLY A 382 33.98 16.53 -7.65
N ASN A 383 34.32 16.03 -8.85
CA ASN A 383 34.30 16.80 -10.09
C ASN A 383 32.98 16.60 -10.83
N VAL A 384 31.96 17.37 -10.45
CA VAL A 384 30.66 17.40 -11.15
C VAL A 384 30.61 18.65 -12.03
N GLU A 385 30.28 18.49 -13.30
CA GLU A 385 30.26 19.59 -14.26
C GLU A 385 28.98 19.56 -15.11
N GLN A 386 28.73 20.63 -15.86
CA GLN A 386 27.62 20.68 -16.80
C GLN A 386 28.15 20.47 -18.22
N ARG A 387 27.58 19.50 -18.96
CA ARG A 387 27.96 19.22 -20.35
C ARG A 387 26.75 19.29 -21.27
N ASP A 388 26.94 19.86 -22.45
CA ASP A 388 25.89 19.88 -23.47
C ASP A 388 25.83 18.53 -24.19
N TYR A 389 24.65 17.93 -24.28
CA TYR A 389 24.44 16.83 -25.21
C TYR A 389 24.34 17.38 -26.64
N LYS A 390 25.44 17.31 -27.39
CA LYS A 390 25.40 17.51 -28.84
C LYS A 390 25.12 16.17 -29.49
N ASN A 391 23.91 16.00 -30.01
CA ASN A 391 23.58 14.90 -30.92
C ASN A 391 24.65 14.89 -32.02
N LYS A 392 25.56 13.92 -31.98
CA LYS A 392 26.45 13.69 -33.11
C LYS A 392 25.60 13.04 -34.18
N ASN A 393 25.01 13.88 -35.05
CA ASN A 393 24.37 13.44 -36.28
C ASN A 393 25.32 12.56 -37.10
#